data_AF-A0A9X2A669-F1
#
_entry.id   AF-A0A9X2A669-F1
#
_cell.length_a   1.000
_cell.length_b   1.000
_cell.length_c   1.000
_cell.angle_alpha   90.00
_cell.angle_beta   90.00
_cell.angle_gamma   90.00
#
_symmetry.space_group_name_H-M   'P 1'
#
loop_
_entity.id
_entity.type
_entity.pdbx_description
1 polymer ?
#
loop_
_entity_poly.entity_id
_entity_poly.type
_entity_poly.pdbx_seq_one_letter_code
_entity_poly.pdbx_strand_id
1 'polypeptide(L)'
;MCLEITLIQGGMREFERTGIYPEYLLFNLPGTRQSWKVRIKQKPQKGVLKSKGKVLYEYNFSDSWCKYRKAADGLFTDWREPESMIIEMRD
;
A
#
# COMPACT_ATOMS: atom_id res chain seq x y z
N MET A 1 -4.45 10.12 13.01
CA MET A 1 -4.92 9.81 11.65
C MET A 1 -4.28 8.51 11.21
N CYS A 2 -5.09 7.55 10.83
CA CYS A 2 -4.66 6.25 10.35
C CYS A 2 -4.59 6.27 8.82
N LEU A 3 -3.68 5.48 8.24
CA LEU A 3 -3.62 5.27 6.80
C LEU A 3 -4.71 4.29 6.40
N GLU A 4 -5.52 4.67 5.42
CA GLU A 4 -6.45 3.77 4.76
C GLU A 4 -5.69 2.98 3.70
N ILE A 5 -5.85 1.67 3.67
CA ILE A 5 -5.16 0.79 2.74
C ILE A 5 -6.19 -0.01 1.95
N THR A 6 -6.17 0.13 0.63
CA THR A 6 -7.01 -0.64 -0.28
C THR A 6 -6.13 -1.56 -1.11
N LEU A 7 -6.40 -2.86 -1.06
CA LEU A 7 -5.83 -3.84 -1.99
C LEU A 7 -6.71 -3.88 -3.24
N ILE A 8 -6.14 -3.46 -4.36
CA ILE A 8 -6.82 -3.42 -5.66
C ILE A 8 -6.29 -4.56 -6.52
N GLN A 9 -7.17 -5.44 -6.97
CA GLN A 9 -6.88 -6.39 -8.04
C GLN A 9 -7.26 -5.74 -9.37
N GLY A 10 -6.29 -5.64 -10.29
CA GLY A 10 -6.50 -5.05 -11.61
C GLY A 10 -7.14 -6.01 -12.61
N GLY A 11 -7.50 -5.45 -13.77
CA GLY A 11 -8.35 -6.11 -14.77
C GLY A 11 -7.66 -7.07 -15.73
N MET A 12 -8.50 -7.69 -16.56
CA MET A 12 -8.20 -8.83 -17.44
C MET A 12 -7.01 -8.62 -18.39
N ARG A 13 -6.74 -7.39 -18.85
CA ARG A 13 -5.69 -7.12 -19.85
C ARG A 13 -4.28 -7.56 -19.46
N GLU A 14 -3.87 -7.32 -18.21
CA GLU A 14 -2.54 -7.76 -17.75
C GLU A 14 -2.50 -9.26 -17.46
N PHE A 15 -3.65 -9.83 -17.05
CA PHE A 15 -3.82 -11.26 -16.88
C PHE A 15 -3.71 -11.99 -18.23
N GLU A 16 -4.37 -11.53 -19.28
CA GLU A 16 -4.27 -12.13 -20.62
C GLU A 16 -2.83 -12.18 -21.14
N ARG A 17 -2.01 -11.20 -20.77
CA ARG A 17 -0.59 -11.13 -21.18
C ARG A 17 0.34 -12.00 -20.34
N THR A 18 0.05 -12.19 -19.06
CA THR A 18 1.02 -12.77 -18.09
C THR A 18 0.51 -13.98 -17.31
N GLY A 19 -0.79 -14.30 -17.40
CA GLY A 19 -1.47 -15.30 -16.59
C GLY A 19 -1.65 -14.91 -15.12
N ILE A 20 -1.28 -13.68 -14.72
CA ILE A 20 -1.28 -13.23 -13.32
C ILE A 20 -2.08 -11.94 -13.20
N TYR A 21 -3.04 -11.90 -12.25
CA TYR A 21 -3.77 -10.68 -11.93
C TYR A 21 -2.83 -9.68 -11.26
N PRO A 22 -2.68 -8.45 -11.78
CA PRO A 22 -1.84 -7.46 -11.14
C PRO A 22 -2.51 -6.97 -9.85
N GLU A 23 -1.80 -7.06 -8.74
CA GLU A 23 -2.26 -6.55 -7.45
C GLU A 23 -1.58 -5.20 -7.14
N TYR A 24 -2.33 -4.28 -6.56
CA TYR A 24 -1.86 -2.96 -6.16
C TYR A 24 -2.30 -2.63 -4.74
N LEU A 25 -1.43 -2.01 -3.95
CA LEU A 25 -1.79 -1.37 -2.69
C LEU A 25 -1.98 0.12 -2.94
N LEU A 26 -3.17 0.62 -2.64
CA LEU A 26 -3.48 2.03 -2.59
C LEU A 26 -3.50 2.48 -1.14
N PHE A 27 -2.58 3.36 -0.80
CA PHE A 27 -2.49 3.99 0.50
C PHE A 27 -3.12 5.38 0.40
N ASN A 28 -4.13 5.67 1.20
CA ASN A 28 -4.77 6.97 1.28
C ASN A 28 -4.61 7.56 2.68
N LEU A 29 -4.22 8.83 2.77
CA LEU A 29 -4.16 9.54 4.04
C LEU A 29 -5.39 10.46 4.15
N PRO A 30 -6.45 10.04 4.87
CA PRO A 30 -7.70 10.79 4.94
C PRO A 30 -7.48 12.19 5.51
N GLY A 31 -8.25 13.16 5.00
CA GLY A 31 -8.08 14.58 5.31
C GLY A 31 -6.91 15.25 4.59
N THR A 32 -6.19 14.52 3.74
CA THR A 32 -5.13 15.09 2.88
C THR A 32 -5.34 14.67 1.42
N ARG A 33 -4.66 15.34 0.49
CA ARG A 33 -4.59 14.91 -0.93
C ARG A 33 -3.44 13.91 -1.18
N GLN A 34 -2.92 13.27 -0.15
CA GLN A 34 -1.78 12.35 -0.27
C GLN A 34 -2.29 10.93 -0.45
N SER A 35 -1.98 10.35 -1.60
CA SER A 35 -2.20 8.95 -1.89
C SER A 35 -0.99 8.33 -2.58
N TRP A 36 -0.77 7.04 -2.36
CA TRP A 36 0.32 6.28 -2.97
C TRP A 36 -0.24 5.00 -3.56
N LYS A 37 0.05 4.76 -4.84
CA LYS A 37 -0.26 3.50 -5.51
C LYS A 37 1.03 2.70 -5.67
N VAL A 38 1.06 1.50 -5.11
CA VAL A 38 2.21 0.60 -5.17
C VAL A 38 1.80 -0.70 -5.82
N ARG A 39 2.50 -1.11 -6.88
CA ARG A 39 2.31 -2.44 -7.48
C ARG A 39 2.93 -3.52 -6.60
N ILE A 40 2.20 -4.59 -6.35
CA ILE A 40 2.73 -5.79 -5.68
C ILE A 40 3.41 -6.64 -6.74
N LYS A 41 4.70 -6.92 -6.54
CA LYS A 41 5.51 -7.77 -7.45
C LYS A 41 5.80 -9.14 -6.86
N GLN A 42 5.85 -9.23 -5.54
CA GLN A 42 6.12 -10.43 -4.77
C GLN A 42 5.48 -10.30 -3.39
N LYS A 43 5.27 -11.42 -2.70
CA LYS A 43 4.81 -11.42 -1.31
C LYS A 43 5.81 -12.26 -0.49
N PRO A 44 6.32 -11.76 0.66
CA PRO A 44 6.09 -10.43 1.24
C PRO A 44 6.81 -9.32 0.46
N GLN A 45 6.26 -8.10 0.51
CA GLN A 45 6.83 -6.89 -0.09
C GLN A 45 6.93 -5.77 0.95
N LYS A 46 8.11 -5.15 1.04
CA LYS A 46 8.36 -3.98 1.89
C LYS A 46 8.71 -2.77 1.06
N GLY A 47 8.39 -1.59 1.55
CA GLY A 47 8.75 -0.34 0.88
C GLY A 47 8.45 0.89 1.70
N VAL A 48 8.74 2.06 1.13
CA VAL A 48 8.55 3.35 1.78
C VAL A 48 7.65 4.26 0.96
N LEU A 49 6.75 4.95 1.64
CA LEU A 49 5.90 5.99 1.06
C LEU A 49 6.59 7.33 1.26
N LYS A 50 6.84 8.03 0.15
CA LYS A 50 7.54 9.31 0.12
C LYS A 50 6.61 10.41 -0.35
N SER A 51 6.78 11.61 0.20
CA SER A 51 6.10 12.83 -0.25
C SER A 51 7.11 13.95 -0.32
N LYS A 52 7.21 14.61 -1.48
CA LYS A 52 8.20 15.67 -1.74
C LYS A 52 9.64 15.29 -1.35
N GLY A 53 10.05 14.05 -1.65
CA GLY A 53 11.38 13.52 -1.33
C GLY A 53 11.58 13.06 0.13
N LYS A 54 10.67 13.35 1.04
CA LYS A 54 10.73 12.90 2.44
C LYS A 54 10.00 11.57 2.62
N VAL A 55 10.62 10.64 3.35
CA VAL A 55 9.95 9.40 3.79
C VAL A 55 8.94 9.76 4.86
N LEU A 56 7.68 9.37 4.65
CA LEU A 56 6.60 9.59 5.61
C LEU A 56 6.16 8.30 6.29
N TYR A 57 6.17 7.19 5.56
CA TYR A 57 5.77 5.89 6.08
C TYR A 57 6.63 4.78 5.51
N GLU A 58 6.79 3.71 6.27
CA GLU A 58 7.27 2.43 5.78
C GLU A 58 6.13 1.43 5.87
N TYR A 59 5.98 0.57 4.87
CA TYR A 59 4.97 -0.48 4.85
C TYR A 59 5.62 -1.85 4.67
N ASN A 60 4.93 -2.87 5.17
CA ASN A 60 5.24 -4.26 4.97
C ASN A 60 3.94 -5.01 4.67
N PHE A 61 3.82 -5.49 3.44
CA PHE A 61 2.70 -6.28 2.97
C PHE A 61 3.09 -7.74 2.95
N SER A 62 2.37 -8.56 3.71
CA SER A 62 2.60 -10.00 3.82
C SER A 62 1.29 -10.72 3.55
N ASP A 63 1.30 -11.61 2.55
CA ASP A 63 0.15 -12.43 2.13
C ASP A 63 -1.10 -11.60 1.73
N SER A 64 -1.92 -11.27 2.71
CA SER A 64 -3.19 -10.55 2.55
C SER A 64 -3.31 -9.32 3.45
N TRP A 65 -2.30 -9.04 4.29
CA TRP A 65 -2.34 -7.96 5.28
C TRP A 65 -1.14 -7.02 5.15
N CYS A 66 -1.42 -5.71 5.31
CA CYS A 66 -0.40 -4.67 5.26
C CYS A 66 -0.27 -4.01 6.62
N LYS A 67 0.94 -3.97 7.17
CA LYS A 67 1.29 -3.13 8.31
C LYS A 67 2.12 -1.94 7.86
N TYR A 68 2.05 -0.83 8.60
CA TYR A 68 2.78 0.39 8.30
C TYR A 68 3.30 1.05 9.57
N ARG A 69 4.35 1.86 9.45
CA ARG A 69 4.86 2.71 10.52
C ARG A 69 5.17 4.09 9.98
N LYS A 70 4.99 5.12 10.82
CA LYS A 70 5.22 6.51 10.43
C LYS A 70 6.67 6.89 10.68
N ALA A 71 7.25 7.67 9.79
CA ALA A 71 8.49 8.39 10.04
C ALA A 71 8.17 9.72 10.74
N ALA A 72 8.75 9.94 11.92
CA ALA A 72 8.70 11.20 12.67
C ALA A 72 10.14 11.56 13.03
N ASP A 73 10.61 12.75 12.62
CA ASP A 73 11.97 13.24 12.88
C ASP A 73 13.10 12.25 12.53
N GLY A 74 12.94 11.53 11.41
CA GLY A 74 13.94 10.56 10.95
C GLY A 74 13.94 9.22 11.69
N LEU A 75 13.09 9.06 12.70
CA LEU A 75 12.84 7.80 13.40
C LEU A 75 11.52 7.20 12.95
N PHE A 76 11.46 5.87 12.90
CA PHE A 76 10.20 5.17 12.65
C PHE A 76 9.51 4.86 13.97
N THR A 77 8.21 5.13 14.03
CA THR A 77 7.35 4.69 15.14
C THR A 77 7.18 3.18 15.13
N ASP A 78 6.47 2.66 16.13
CA ASP A 78 5.99 1.30 16.14
C ASP A 78 5.14 0.97 14.91
N TRP A 79 5.15 -0.32 14.56
CA TRP A 79 4.28 -0.88 13.54
C TRP A 79 2.83 -0.76 13.96
N ARG A 80 2.01 -0.33 13.01
CA ARG A 80 0.57 -0.21 13.13
C ARG A 80 -0.10 -1.03 12.05
N GLU A 81 -1.26 -1.54 12.39
CA GLU A 81 -2.16 -2.19 11.47
C GLU A 81 -3.23 -1.17 11.05
N PRO A 82 -3.68 -1.20 9.79
CA PRO A 82 -4.81 -0.38 9.37
C PRO A 82 -6.06 -0.84 10.11
N GLU A 83 -6.98 0.09 10.37
CA GLU A 83 -8.26 -0.21 11.00
C GLU A 83 -9.10 -1.16 10.13
N SER A 84 -8.92 -1.08 8.81
CA SER A 84 -9.50 -2.00 7.83
C SER A 84 -8.65 -2.02 6.56
N MET A 85 -8.63 -3.17 5.89
CA MET A 85 -8.16 -3.28 4.50
C MET A 85 -9.36 -3.55 3.59
N ILE A 86 -9.56 -2.67 2.62
CA ILE A 86 -10.61 -2.84 1.62
C ILE A 86 -10.01 -3.61 0.44
N ILE A 87 -10.70 -4.65 -0.02
CA ILE A 87 -10.32 -5.38 -1.22
C ILE A 87 -11.27 -4.98 -2.33
N GLU A 88 -10.74 -4.34 -3.37
CA GLU A 88 -11.51 -3.94 -4.55
C GLU A 88 -11.04 -4.71 -5.79
N MET A 89 -11.97 -5.30 -6.51
CA MET A 89 -11.75 -5.79 -7.86
C MET A 89 -12.17 -4.68 -8.84
N ARG A 90 -11.25 -4.24 -9.69
CA ARG A 90 -11.57 -3.33 -10.80
C ARG A 90 -11.32 -4.05 -12.12
N ASP A 91 -12.40 -4.20 -12.89
CA ASP A 91 -12.39 -4.61 -14.30
C ASP A 91 -11.94 -3.47 -15.22
#